data_AF-A0A2E0X4H6-F1
#
_entry.id   AF-A0A2E0X4H6-F1
#
_cell.length_a   1.000
_cell.length_b   1.000
_cell.length_c   1.000
_cell.angle_alpha   90.00
_cell.angle_beta   90.00
_cell.angle_gamma   90.00
#
_symmetry.space_group_name_H-M   'P 1'
#
loop_
_entity.id
_entity.type
_entity.pdbx_description
1 polymer ?
#
loop_
_entity_poly.entity_id
_entity_poly.type
_entity_poly.pdbx_seq_one_letter_code
_entity_poly.pdbx_strand_id
1 'polypeptide(L)'
;MTLRTTVKSLLGATLGAPVVIAILVWVRTLLGAMGDDAGAAAVDRISLGLAVVWLAAVVGLLVALTAAYLNSPCEEVALHGDVELDEELAADGE
;
A
#
# COMPACT_ATOMS: atom_id res chain seq x y z
N MET A 1 14.54 -5.22 -14.64
CA MET A 1 13.52 -4.66 -13.73
C MET A 1 13.69 -5.32 -12.37
N THR A 2 14.00 -4.54 -11.33
CA THR A 2 14.38 -5.05 -10.01
C THR A 2 13.14 -5.35 -9.16
N LEU A 3 13.22 -6.39 -8.31
CA LEU A 3 12.16 -6.81 -7.39
C LEU A 3 11.56 -5.62 -6.58
N ARG A 4 12.42 -4.67 -6.20
CA ARG A 4 12.06 -3.43 -5.49
C ARG A 4 11.11 -2.53 -6.31
N THR A 5 11.26 -2.46 -7.63
CA THR A 5 10.39 -1.68 -8.52
C THR A 5 9.00 -2.31 -8.63
N THR A 6 8.93 -3.64 -8.69
CA THR A 6 7.66 -4.39 -8.73
C THR A 6 6.88 -4.22 -7.43
N VAL A 7 7.54 -4.34 -6.26
CA VAL A 7 6.90 -4.15 -4.96
C VAL A 7 6.39 -2.71 -4.78
N LYS A 8 7.17 -1.70 -5.21
CA LYS A 8 6.75 -0.29 -5.13
C LYS A 8 5.57 0.03 -6.05
N SER A 9 5.55 -0.56 -7.24
CA SER A 9 4.40 -0.49 -8.15
C SER A 9 3.17 -1.17 -7.55
N LEU A 10 3.31 -2.36 -6.96
CA LEU A 10 2.23 -3.06 -6.29
C LEU A 10 1.68 -2.24 -5.13
N LEU A 11 2.55 -1.65 -4.30
CA LEU A 11 2.17 -0.84 -3.15
C LEU A 11 1.37 0.40 -3.58
N GLY A 12 1.85 1.10 -4.62
CA GLY A 12 1.15 2.23 -5.21
C GLY A 12 -0.20 1.83 -5.81
N ALA A 13 -0.28 0.68 -6.48
CA ALA A 13 -1.54 0.14 -7.00
C ALA A 13 -2.52 -0.23 -5.89
N THR A 14 -2.04 -0.82 -4.79
CA THR A 14 -2.90 -1.16 -3.64
C THR A 14 -3.44 0.06 -2.91
N LEU A 15 -2.68 1.15 -2.82
CA LEU A 15 -3.12 2.41 -2.20
C LEU A 15 -3.96 3.28 -3.14
N GLY A 16 -3.67 3.26 -4.44
CA GLY A 16 -4.36 4.09 -5.43
C GLY A 16 -5.71 3.54 -5.89
N ALA A 17 -5.85 2.21 -5.99
CA ALA A 17 -7.09 1.58 -6.41
C ALA A 17 -8.32 1.90 -5.53
N PRO A 18 -8.27 1.95 -4.18
CA PRO A 18 -9.44 2.34 -3.38
C PRO A 18 -9.88 3.79 -3.67
N VAL A 19 -8.95 4.68 -4.00
CA VAL A 19 -9.28 6.06 -4.41
C VAL A 19 -10.02 6.06 -5.76
N VAL A 20 -9.56 5.26 -6.73
CA VAL A 20 -10.23 5.12 -8.02
C VAL A 20 -11.62 4.51 -7.88
N ILE A 21 -11.78 3.50 -7.02
CA ILE A 21 -13.08 2.88 -6.72
C ILE A 21 -14.04 3.92 -6.10
N ALA A 22 -13.57 4.75 -5.15
CA ALA A 22 -14.38 5.80 -4.55
C ALA A 22 -14.87 6.82 -5.60
N ILE A 23 -14.01 7.20 -6.55
CA ILE A 23 -14.38 8.08 -7.67
C ILE A 23 -15.44 7.42 -8.56
N LEU A 24 -15.28 6.14 -8.90
CA LEU A 24 -16.27 5.41 -9.72
C LEU A 24 -17.63 5.29 -9.02
N VAL A 25 -17.65 5.05 -7.71
CA VAL A 25 -18.89 5.05 -6.91
C VAL A 25 -19.53 6.43 -6.94
N TRP A 26 -18.73 7.50 -6.78
CA TRP A 26 -19.24 8.87 -6.86
C TRP A 26 -19.87 9.18 -8.23
N VAL A 27 -19.19 8.82 -9.31
CA VAL A 27 -19.70 8.93 -10.69
C VAL A 27 -21.00 8.16 -10.86
N ARG A 28 -21.12 6.93 -10.34
CA ARG A 28 -22.37 6.15 -10.37
C ARG A 28 -23.53 6.90 -9.71
N THR A 29 -23.33 7.48 -8.52
CA THR A 29 -24.36 8.28 -7.84
C THR A 29 -24.77 9.50 -8.67
N LEU A 30 -23.81 10.14 -9.36
CA LEU A 30 -24.08 11.29 -10.22
C LEU A 30 -24.94 10.89 -11.44
N LEU A 31 -24.62 9.77 -12.07
CA LEU A 31 -25.42 9.25 -13.20
C LEU A 31 -26.83 8.83 -12.76
N GLY A 32 -26.95 8.19 -11.59
CA GLY A 32 -28.25 7.88 -11.00
C GLY A 32 -29.10 9.13 -10.72
N ALA A 33 -28.47 10.21 -10.24
CA ALA A 33 -29.15 11.50 -10.03
C ALA A 33 -29.60 12.16 -11.35
N MET A 34 -28.94 11.85 -12.47
CA MET A 34 -29.34 12.29 -13.82
C MET A 34 -30.46 11.44 -14.45
N GLY A 35 -30.85 10.34 -13.81
CA GLY A 35 -31.80 9.38 -14.38
C GLY A 35 -31.21 8.48 -15.47
N ASP A 36 -29.88 8.43 -15.60
CA ASP A 36 -29.17 7.51 -16.51
C ASP A 36 -28.82 6.20 -15.79
N ASP A 37 -29.83 5.34 -15.65
CA ASP A 37 -29.70 4.03 -14.99
C ASP A 37 -28.79 3.07 -15.76
N ALA A 38 -28.73 3.19 -17.10
CA ALA A 38 -27.91 2.34 -17.95
C ALA A 38 -26.41 2.67 -17.75
N GLY A 39 -26.05 3.95 -17.74
CA GLY A 39 -24.69 4.37 -17.45
C GLY A 39 -24.28 4.05 -16.01
N ALA A 40 -25.17 4.23 -15.02
CA ALA A 40 -24.90 3.87 -13.64
C ALA A 40 -24.61 2.37 -13.45
N ALA A 41 -25.35 1.48 -14.13
CA ALA A 41 -25.13 0.04 -14.09
C ALA A 41 -23.81 -0.39 -14.76
N ALA A 42 -23.40 0.29 -15.85
CA ALA A 42 -22.12 0.05 -16.49
C ALA A 42 -20.94 0.41 -15.58
N VAL A 43 -21.01 1.57 -14.91
CA VAL A 43 -19.99 2.01 -13.95
C VAL A 43 -19.89 1.06 -12.76
N ASP A 44 -21.02 0.50 -12.31
CA ASP A 44 -21.05 -0.48 -11.22
C ASP A 44 -20.35 -1.80 -11.57
N ARG A 45 -20.52 -2.30 -12.80
CA ARG A 45 -19.81 -3.50 -13.26
C ARG A 45 -18.31 -3.27 -13.40
N ILE A 46 -17.92 -2.08 -13.86
CA ILE A 46 -16.50 -1.70 -13.98
C ILE A 46 -15.85 -1.58 -12.60
N SER A 47 -16.54 -0.95 -11.63
CA SER A 47 -16.03 -0.81 -10.27
C SER A 47 -15.88 -2.17 -9.57
N LEU A 48 -16.84 -3.09 -9.78
CA LEU A 48 -16.77 -4.47 -9.28
C LEU A 48 -15.56 -5.21 -9.87
N GLY A 49 -15.36 -5.13 -11.18
CA GLY A 49 -14.21 -5.76 -11.84
C GLY A 49 -12.88 -5.23 -11.32
N LEU A 50 -12.79 -3.90 -11.13
CA LEU A 50 -11.60 -3.26 -10.58
C LEU A 50 -11.34 -3.68 -9.13
N ALA A 51 -12.39 -3.81 -8.32
CA ALA A 51 -12.28 -4.27 -6.94
C ALA A 51 -11.76 -5.72 -6.85
N VAL A 52 -12.22 -6.61 -7.74
CA VAL A 52 -11.74 -8.00 -7.80
C VAL A 52 -10.26 -8.05 -8.19
N VAL A 53 -9.85 -7.30 -9.22
CA VAL A 53 -8.45 -7.23 -9.65
C VAL A 53 -7.57 -6.66 -8.53
N TRP A 54 -8.04 -5.63 -7.84
CA TRP A 54 -7.33 -5.06 -6.68
C TRP A 54 -7.16 -6.09 -5.56
N LEU A 55 -8.21 -6.84 -5.23
CA LEU A 55 -8.16 -7.86 -4.18
C LEU A 55 -7.13 -8.95 -4.54
N ALA A 56 -7.12 -9.40 -5.79
CA ALA A 56 -6.11 -10.34 -6.29
C ALA A 56 -4.67 -9.78 -6.16
N ALA A 57 -4.48 -8.48 -6.44
CA ALA A 57 -3.19 -7.82 -6.27
C ALA A 57 -2.76 -7.71 -4.80
N VAL A 58 -3.69 -7.39 -3.89
CA VAL A 58 -3.43 -7.36 -2.43
C VAL A 58 -3.02 -8.74 -1.92
N VAL A 59 -3.74 -9.80 -2.32
CA VAL A 59 -3.42 -11.17 -1.92
C VAL A 59 -2.04 -11.58 -2.44
N GLY A 60 -1.74 -11.26 -3.71
CA GLY A 60 -0.41 -11.51 -4.29
C GLY A 60 0.70 -10.77 -3.54
N LEU A 61 0.47 -9.50 -3.17
CA LEU A 61 1.40 -8.71 -2.36
C LEU A 61 1.61 -9.34 -0.98
N LEU A 62 0.53 -9.77 -0.33
CA LEU A 62 0.58 -10.39 0.98
C LEU A 62 1.38 -11.69 0.96
N VAL A 63 1.13 -12.56 -0.02
CA VAL A 63 1.89 -13.81 -0.21
C VAL A 63 3.37 -13.51 -0.46
N ALA A 64 3.69 -12.55 -1.33
CA ALA A 64 5.07 -12.17 -1.61
C ALA A 64 5.79 -11.62 -0.37
N LEU A 65 5.11 -10.79 0.43
CA LEU A 65 5.66 -10.24 1.67
C LEU A 65 5.87 -11.34 2.72
N THR A 66 4.93 -12.26 2.84
CA THR A 66 5.01 -13.38 3.79
C THR A 66 6.12 -14.35 3.39
N ALA A 67 6.26 -14.66 2.10
CA ALA A 67 7.35 -15.47 1.58
C ALA A 67 8.71 -14.79 1.78
N ALA A 68 8.79 -13.48 1.56
CA ALA A 68 10.00 -12.72 1.86
C ALA A 68 10.35 -12.78 3.36
N TYR A 69 9.36 -12.59 4.24
CA TYR A 69 9.56 -12.66 5.69
C TYR A 69 9.99 -14.05 6.18
N LEU A 70 9.38 -15.12 5.66
CA LEU A 70 9.72 -16.50 6.01
C LEU A 70 11.08 -16.94 5.45
N ASN A 71 11.51 -16.36 4.33
CA ASN A 71 12.78 -16.66 3.68
C ASN A 71 13.90 -15.69 4.09
N SER A 72 13.61 -14.67 4.89
CA SER A 72 14.64 -13.90 5.56
C SER A 72 15.31 -14.81 6.60
N PRO A 73 16.62 -15.12 6.50
CA PRO A 73 17.34 -15.56 7.69
C PRO A 73 17.07 -14.50 8.76
N CYS A 74 16.86 -14.93 10.00
CA CYS A 74 16.69 -14.05 11.15
C CYS A 74 17.86 -13.05 11.17
N GLU A 75 17.70 -11.90 10.52
CA GLU A 75 18.65 -10.80 10.56
C GLU A 75 18.45 -10.22 11.94
N GLU A 76 19.31 -10.69 12.84
CA GLU A 76 19.68 -10.08 14.10
C GLU A 76 19.04 -8.71 14.28
N VAL A 77 18.07 -8.64 15.20
CA VAL A 77 17.92 -7.49 16.07
C VAL A 77 19.16 -7.46 16.98
N ALA A 78 20.34 -7.35 16.39
CA ALA A 78 21.54 -6.84 17.05
C ALA A 78 21.38 -5.33 16.97
N LEU A 79 20.86 -4.70 18.02
CA LEU A 79 21.76 -4.18 19.04
C LEU A 79 22.82 -3.24 18.45
N HIS A 80 22.43 -2.31 17.57
CA HIS A 80 23.19 -1.05 17.44
C HIS A 80 22.70 -0.12 18.56
N GLY A 81 23.08 -0.50 19.78
CA GLY A 81 23.26 0.42 20.88
C GLY A 81 24.56 1.16 20.63
N ASP A 82 24.53 2.14 19.74
CA ASP A 82 25.59 3.14 19.58
C ASP A 82 24.87 4.49 19.41
N VAL A 83 24.10 4.86 20.43
CA VAL A 83 23.79 6.29 20.64
C VAL A 83 25.04 6.88 21.25
N GLU A 84 25.80 7.53 20.38
CA GLU A 84 26.83 8.50 20.68
C GLU A 84 26.37 9.39 21.84
N LEU A 85 26.94 9.19 23.03
CA LEU A 85 27.04 10.24 24.04
C LEU A 85 28.48 10.72 24.04
N ASP A 86 28.75 11.61 23.10
CA ASP A 86 29.46 12.86 23.30
C ASP A 86 30.46 12.84 24.46
N GLU A 87 31.66 12.35 24.17
CA GLU A 87 32.83 12.59 25.01
C GLU A 87 33.42 13.97 24.64
N GLU A 88 32.69 15.06 24.89
CA GLU A 88 33.31 16.37 25.05
C GLU A 88 32.57 17.30 26.04
N LEU A 89 33.39 17.90 26.90
CA LEU A 89 33.21 19.20 27.57
C LEU A 89 32.47 19.27 28.93
N ALA A 90 33.33 19.25 29.96
CA ALA A 90 33.52 20.33 30.93
C ALA A 90 32.70 20.39 32.24
N ALA A 91 33.47 20.66 33.29
CA ALA A 91 33.13 21.41 34.51
C ALA A 91 32.54 20.63 35.69
N ASP A 92 33.43 20.04 36.50
CA ASP A 92 33.49 20.25 37.95
C ASP A 92 34.95 19.93 38.35
N GLY A 93 35.73 20.82 38.98
CA GLY A 93 35.35 21.58 40.15
C GLY A 93 35.87 20.81 41.36
N GLU A 94 37.02 21.28 41.88
CA GLU A 94 37.74 20.85 43.11
C GLU A 94 38.81 19.76 43.00
#